data_AF-A0AA86QAY9-F1
#
_entry.id   AF-A0AA86QAY9-F1
#
_cell.length_a   1.000
_cell.length_b   1.000
_cell.length_c   1.000
_cell.angle_alpha   90.00
_cell.angle_beta   90.00
_cell.angle_gamma   90.00
#
_symmetry.space_group_name_H-M   'P 1'
#
loop_
_entity.id
_entity.type
_entity.pdbx_description
1 polymer ?
#
loop_
_entity_poly.entity_id
_entity_poly.type
_entity_poly.pdbx_seq_one_letter_code
_entity_poly.pdbx_strand_id
1 'polypeptide(L)'
;MDNTNQITYHKWTDEELAKVQRGITEYGHRWRLIQQNLLPHLPIQTIKNKFYSIEYKKDDTSKQQAKKKQHCCQITTLNSITKINNATKSHLLYLCRIQYKMNNKRQLRNLAIFQECRYDICFYFYILFIFNLIYLIIYILIRLLIKLNRQKQYKLIDNCKFILGTDLKLVPNECESGLCEFARRVN
;
A
#
# COMPACT_ATOMS: atom_id res chain seq x y z
N MET A 1 24.66 -1.31 -40.27
CA MET A 1 24.56 0.14 -40.02
C MET A 1 24.23 0.31 -38.55
N ASP A 2 25.24 0.50 -37.71
CA ASP A 2 25.06 0.66 -36.27
C ASP A 2 24.55 2.06 -35.97
N ASN A 3 23.25 2.15 -35.72
CA ASN A 3 22.61 3.36 -35.21
C ASN A 3 22.91 3.43 -33.70
N THR A 4 24.13 3.84 -33.36
CA THR A 4 24.53 4.08 -31.98
C THR A 4 23.74 5.27 -31.45
N ASN A 5 22.60 4.96 -30.81
CA ASN A 5 21.81 5.92 -30.04
C ASN A 5 22.71 6.59 -29.02
N GLN A 6 23.27 7.75 -29.36
CA GLN A 6 23.98 8.60 -28.42
C GLN A 6 22.97 9.05 -27.37
N ILE A 7 23.02 8.40 -26.21
CA ILE A 7 22.23 8.76 -25.04
C ILE A 7 22.76 10.12 -24.57
N THR A 8 22.15 11.18 -25.07
CA THR A 8 22.48 12.54 -24.67
C THR A 8 21.84 12.78 -23.31
N TYR A 9 22.67 12.92 -22.27
CA TYR A 9 22.19 13.19 -20.93
C TYR A 9 21.68 14.63 -20.84
N HIS A 10 20.40 14.79 -20.44
CA HIS A 10 19.82 16.12 -20.19
C HIS A 10 20.52 16.81 -19.02
N LYS A 11 21.00 18.04 -19.25
CA LYS A 11 21.61 18.88 -18.22
C LYS A 11 20.52 19.66 -17.50
N TRP A 12 20.24 19.27 -16.26
CA TRP A 12 19.22 19.90 -15.41
C TRP A 12 19.64 21.28 -14.92
N THR A 13 18.77 22.26 -15.11
CA THR A 13 18.91 23.61 -14.54
C THR A 13 18.17 23.76 -13.21
N ASP A 14 18.54 24.74 -12.40
CA ASP A 14 17.90 24.99 -11.10
C ASP A 14 16.41 25.37 -11.25
N GLU A 15 16.06 26.10 -12.31
CA GLU A 15 14.67 26.43 -12.64
C GLU A 15 13.83 25.18 -12.94
N GLU A 16 14.37 24.24 -13.72
CA GLU A 16 13.70 22.96 -13.99
C GLU A 16 13.50 22.14 -12.71
N LEU A 17 14.49 22.13 -11.82
CA LEU A 17 14.39 21.44 -10.53
C LEU A 17 13.30 22.06 -9.65
N ALA A 18 13.22 23.39 -9.60
CA ALA A 18 12.16 24.11 -8.90
C ALA A 18 10.78 23.76 -9.48
N LYS A 19 10.65 23.68 -10.82
CA LYS A 19 9.41 23.27 -11.49
C LYS A 19 9.03 21.82 -11.18
N VAL A 20 9.98 20.87 -11.20
CA VAL A 20 9.70 19.48 -10.79
C VAL A 20 9.16 19.44 -9.37
N GLN A 21 9.80 20.14 -8.44
CA GLN A 21 9.42 20.10 -7.04
C GLN A 21 8.06 20.77 -6.81
N ARG A 22 7.79 21.91 -7.45
CA ARG A 22 6.48 22.55 -7.46
C ARG A 22 5.39 21.63 -8.03
N GLY A 23 5.67 21.00 -9.17
CA GLY A 23 4.74 20.07 -9.81
C GLY A 23 4.39 18.88 -8.94
N ILE A 24 5.32 18.39 -8.12
CA ILE A 24 5.04 17.30 -7.17
C ILE A 24 4.18 17.79 -6.02
N THR A 25 4.40 19.01 -5.53
CA THR A 25 3.54 19.63 -4.51
C THR A 25 2.12 19.84 -5.03
N GLU A 26 1.95 20.30 -6.27
CA GLU A 26 0.63 20.61 -6.86
C GLU A 26 -0.11 19.37 -7.36
N TYR A 27 0.57 18.47 -8.08
CA TYR A 27 -0.05 17.35 -8.80
C TYR A 27 0.29 15.97 -8.21
N GLY A 28 1.16 15.88 -7.20
CA GLY A 28 1.67 14.62 -6.66
C GLY A 28 2.56 13.88 -7.66
N HIS A 29 2.49 12.54 -7.67
CA HIS A 29 3.25 11.70 -8.61
C HIS A 29 2.57 11.54 -9.99
N ARG A 30 1.70 12.48 -10.38
CA ARG A 30 1.03 12.47 -11.70
C ARG A 30 1.96 13.04 -12.77
N TRP A 31 2.99 12.28 -13.14
CA TRP A 31 4.08 12.74 -14.01
C TRP A 31 3.65 13.30 -15.36
N ARG A 32 2.56 12.77 -15.92
CA ARG A 32 2.00 13.25 -17.19
C ARG A 32 1.52 14.71 -17.09
N LEU A 33 0.87 15.07 -15.98
CA LEU A 33 0.41 16.44 -15.74
C LEU A 33 1.59 17.39 -15.51
N ILE A 34 2.61 16.95 -14.76
CA ILE A 34 3.82 17.73 -14.53
C ILE A 34 4.54 18.02 -15.85
N GLN A 35 4.68 17.00 -16.71
CA GLN A 35 5.28 17.16 -18.03
C GLN A 35 4.47 18.11 -18.90
N GLN A 36 3.16 17.91 -19.02
CA GLN A 36 2.29 18.74 -19.86
C GLN A 36 2.25 20.21 -19.42
N ASN A 37 2.20 20.48 -18.12
CA ASN A 37 1.99 21.83 -17.60
C ASN A 37 3.28 22.60 -17.31
N LEU A 38 4.37 21.94 -16.92
CA LEU A 38 5.57 22.61 -16.40
C LEU A 38 6.84 22.36 -17.22
N LEU A 39 6.98 21.16 -17.79
CA LEU A 39 8.21 20.70 -18.47
C LEU A 39 7.90 19.96 -19.77
N PRO A 40 7.22 20.59 -20.75
CA PRO A 40 6.72 19.91 -21.94
C PRO A 40 7.84 19.37 -22.84
N HIS A 41 9.03 19.98 -22.78
CA HIS A 41 10.21 19.57 -23.56
C HIS A 41 10.92 18.34 -23.02
N LEU A 42 10.61 17.89 -21.79
CA LEU A 42 11.27 16.74 -21.18
C LEU A 42 10.40 15.48 -21.25
N PRO A 43 11.00 14.31 -21.56
CA PRO A 43 10.27 13.06 -21.47
C PRO A 43 9.98 12.70 -20.02
N ILE A 44 8.80 12.12 -19.79
CA ILE A 44 8.31 11.71 -18.47
C ILE A 44 9.34 10.87 -17.70
N GLN A 45 10.02 9.95 -18.39
CA GLN A 45 11.02 9.08 -17.77
C GLN A 45 12.21 9.87 -17.21
N THR A 46 12.66 10.92 -17.91
CA THR A 46 13.76 11.79 -17.45
C THR A 46 13.37 12.54 -16.18
N ILE A 47 12.14 13.04 -16.12
CA ILE A 47 11.59 13.71 -14.92
C ILE A 47 11.55 12.74 -13.73
N LYS A 48 11.03 11.52 -13.93
CA LYS A 48 10.97 10.48 -12.89
C LYS A 48 12.35 10.12 -12.37
N ASN A 49 13.28 9.81 -13.26
CA ASN A 49 14.65 9.44 -12.91
C ASN A 49 15.33 10.55 -12.10
N LYS A 50 15.11 11.82 -12.49
CA LYS A 50 15.67 12.95 -11.76
C LYS A 50 15.07 13.07 -10.36
N PHE A 51 13.75 12.98 -10.22
CA PHE A 51 13.11 13.05 -8.90
C PHE A 51 13.67 12.02 -7.93
N TYR A 52 13.71 10.74 -8.33
CA TYR A 52 14.26 9.70 -7.46
C TYR A 52 15.73 9.94 -7.12
N SER A 53 16.54 10.45 -8.06
CA SER A 53 17.94 10.79 -7.78
C SER A 53 18.09 11.89 -6.72
N ILE A 54 17.13 12.82 -6.61
CA ILE A 54 17.13 13.87 -5.59
C ILE A 54 16.73 13.26 -4.23
N GLU A 55 15.73 12.40 -4.22
CA GLU A 55 15.22 11.75 -3.02
C GLU A 55 16.27 10.84 -2.37
N TYR A 56 16.95 9.99 -3.16
CA TYR A 56 18.05 9.15 -2.67
C TYR A 56 19.20 9.98 -2.05
N LYS A 57 19.53 11.14 -2.62
CA LYS A 57 20.57 12.03 -2.07
C LYS A 57 20.18 12.64 -0.72
N LYS A 58 18.89 12.92 -0.49
CA LYS A 58 18.42 13.43 0.81
C LYS A 58 18.60 12.37 1.90
N ASP A 59 18.31 11.11 1.59
CA ASP A 59 18.47 10.00 2.52
C ASP A 59 19.93 9.72 2.89
N ASP A 60 20.84 9.81 1.92
CA ASP A 60 22.27 9.62 2.23
C ASP A 60 22.84 10.78 3.05
N THR A 61 22.38 12.00 2.80
CA THR A 61 22.82 13.18 3.57
C THR A 61 22.34 13.10 5.02
N SER A 62 21.11 12.64 5.27
CA SER A 62 20.60 12.46 6.63
C SER A 62 21.35 11.35 7.39
N LYS A 63 21.68 10.24 6.71
CA LYS A 63 22.51 9.16 7.28
C LYS A 63 23.94 9.62 7.58
N GLN A 64 24.55 10.42 6.70
CA GLN A 64 25.90 10.96 6.92
C GLN A 64 25.92 12.00 8.06
N GLN A 65 24.89 12.85 8.16
CA GLN A 65 24.76 13.80 9.27
C GLN A 65 24.55 13.09 10.62
N ALA A 66 23.78 11.99 10.65
CA ALA A 66 23.64 11.16 11.84
C ALA A 66 24.98 10.57 12.30
N LYS A 67 25.81 10.08 11.37
CA LYS A 67 27.16 9.57 11.68
C LYS A 67 28.11 10.68 12.16
N LYS A 68 28.04 11.89 11.58
CA LYS A 68 28.93 13.01 11.96
C LYS A 68 28.58 13.61 13.33
N LYS A 69 27.29 13.66 13.71
CA LYS A 69 26.87 14.01 15.08
C LYS A 69 27.35 13.00 16.12
N GLN A 70 27.40 11.72 15.77
CA GLN A 70 27.95 10.68 16.64
C GLN A 70 29.46 10.86 16.91
N HIS A 71 30.21 11.35 15.92
CA HIS A 71 31.65 11.59 16.06
C HIS A 71 31.99 12.94 16.74
N CYS A 72 31.13 13.96 16.62
CA CYS A 72 31.36 15.27 17.25
C CYS A 72 31.07 15.27 18.76
N CYS A 73 30.11 14.46 19.24
CA CYS A 73 29.81 14.34 20.67
C CYS A 73 30.88 13.56 21.47
N GLN A 74 31.89 12.97 20.81
CA GLN A 74 33.01 12.29 21.47
C GLN A 74 34.26 13.17 21.62
N ILE A 75 34.39 14.23 20.82
CA ILE A 75 35.62 15.05 20.79
C ILE A 75 35.53 16.21 21.80
N THR A 76 34.35 16.80 22.00
CA THR A 76 34.19 17.93 22.96
C THR A 76 34.35 17.48 24.42
N THR A 77 34.07 16.22 24.74
CA THR A 77 34.30 15.63 26.07
C THR A 77 35.76 15.25 26.31
N LEU A 78 36.60 15.14 25.27
CA LEU A 78 38.01 14.75 25.45
C LEU A 78 38.92 15.95 25.76
N ASN A 79 38.59 17.14 25.23
CA ASN A 79 39.42 18.33 25.37
C ASN A 79 39.23 19.05 26.72
N SER A 80 38.15 18.78 27.46
CA SER A 80 37.95 19.23 28.84
C SER A 80 38.56 18.29 29.91
N ILE A 81 39.08 17.12 29.50
CA ILE A 81 39.68 16.10 30.37
C ILE A 81 41.23 16.17 30.40
N THR A 82 41.85 17.15 29.73
CA THR A 82 43.33 17.30 29.73
C THR A 82 43.91 17.77 31.07
N LYS A 83 43.10 18.03 32.09
CA LYS A 83 43.54 18.33 33.47
C LYS A 83 43.33 17.20 34.48
N ILE A 84 42.86 16.03 34.08
CA ILE A 84 42.57 14.93 35.01
C ILE A 84 43.69 13.88 34.94
N ASN A 85 44.23 13.50 36.10
CA ASN A 85 45.34 12.56 36.26
C ASN A 85 45.15 11.27 35.42
N ASN A 86 46.28 10.68 34.98
CA ASN A 86 46.31 9.49 34.12
C ASN A 86 45.53 8.29 34.72
N ALA A 87 45.45 8.18 36.06
CA ALA A 87 44.71 7.13 36.76
C ALA A 87 43.18 7.20 36.54
N THR A 88 42.63 8.40 36.40
CA THR A 88 41.19 8.63 36.16
C THR A 88 40.80 8.47 34.69
N LYS A 89 41.76 8.60 33.76
CA LYS A 89 41.55 8.45 32.32
C LYS A 89 41.20 7.01 31.93
N SER A 90 41.85 6.02 32.55
CA SER A 90 41.55 4.59 32.30
C SER A 90 40.14 4.22 32.76
N HIS A 91 39.71 4.73 33.92
CA HIS A 91 38.39 4.49 34.48
C HIS A 91 37.28 5.15 33.63
N LEU A 92 37.50 6.38 33.16
CA LEU A 92 36.58 7.06 32.25
C LEU A 92 36.46 6.35 30.90
N LEU A 93 37.57 5.87 30.34
CA LEU A 93 37.54 5.07 29.10
C LEU A 93 36.78 3.75 29.28
N TYR A 94 36.92 3.10 30.45
CA TYR A 94 36.18 1.88 30.77
C TYR A 94 34.67 2.13 30.89
N LEU A 95 34.25 3.18 31.61
CA LEU A 95 32.84 3.56 31.73
C LEU A 95 32.24 3.98 30.38
N CYS A 96 32.98 4.71 29.56
CA CYS A 96 32.54 5.10 28.22
C CYS A 96 32.36 3.88 27.30
N ARG A 97 33.22 2.86 27.44
CA ARG A 97 33.12 1.59 26.70
C ARG A 97 31.90 0.77 27.13
N ILE A 98 31.58 0.74 28.43
CA ILE A 98 30.34 0.12 28.95
C ILE A 98 29.11 0.86 28.43
N GLN A 99 29.12 2.19 28.48
CA GLN A 99 27.98 3.01 28.08
C GLN A 99 27.71 2.89 26.57
N TYR A 100 28.75 2.84 25.74
CA TYR A 100 28.63 2.55 24.30
C TYR A 100 28.03 1.16 24.05
N LYS A 101 28.50 0.14 24.77
CA LYS A 101 27.99 -1.24 24.66
C LYS A 101 26.52 -1.36 25.09
N MET A 102 26.11 -0.60 26.11
CA MET A 102 24.73 -0.53 26.59
C MET A 102 23.80 0.20 25.60
N ASN A 103 24.28 1.28 24.96
CA ASN A 103 23.49 2.05 23.99
C ASN A 103 23.31 1.29 22.66
N ASN A 104 24.33 0.55 22.21
CA ASN A 104 24.25 -0.27 21.01
C ASN A 104 23.25 -1.45 21.20
N LYS A 105 23.20 -2.04 22.40
CA LYS A 105 22.18 -3.04 22.77
C LYS A 105 20.75 -2.48 22.89
N ARG A 106 20.57 -1.17 23.15
CA ARG A 106 19.24 -0.54 23.12
C ARG A 106 18.76 -0.28 21.70
N GLN A 107 19.64 0.12 20.79
CA GLN A 107 19.27 0.30 19.38
C GLN A 107 18.91 -1.03 18.69
N LEU A 108 19.62 -2.11 19.00
CA LEU A 108 19.27 -3.47 18.53
C LEU A 108 17.91 -3.95 19.05
N ARG A 109 17.54 -3.59 20.29
CA ARG A 109 16.21 -3.92 20.83
C ARG A 109 15.08 -3.11 20.18
N ASN A 110 15.31 -1.82 19.90
CA ASN A 110 14.31 -1.02 19.18
C ASN A 110 14.14 -1.45 17.72
N LEU A 111 15.19 -1.99 17.07
CA LEU A 111 15.09 -2.62 15.75
C LEU A 111 14.32 -3.95 15.77
N ALA A 112 14.48 -4.76 16.81
CA ALA A 112 13.73 -6.00 16.99
C ALA A 112 12.22 -5.74 17.23
N ILE A 113 11.88 -4.73 18.05
CA ILE A 113 10.48 -4.30 18.27
C ILE A 113 9.84 -3.80 16.96
N PHE A 114 10.63 -3.16 16.07
CA PHE A 114 10.14 -2.72 14.76
C PHE A 114 9.92 -3.88 13.76
N GLN A 115 10.55 -5.03 13.96
CA GLN A 115 10.31 -6.23 13.15
C GLN A 115 9.08 -7.00 13.61
N GLU A 116 8.79 -7.04 14.91
CA GLU A 116 7.59 -7.69 15.45
C GLU A 116 6.30 -6.99 15.01
N CYS A 117 6.26 -5.65 14.97
CA CYS A 117 5.07 -4.93 14.50
C CYS A 117 4.74 -5.09 13.01
N ARG A 118 5.67 -5.60 12.18
CA ARG A 118 5.39 -5.83 10.75
C ARG A 118 4.60 -7.12 10.49
N TYR A 119 4.71 -8.11 11.37
CA TYR A 119 4.00 -9.38 11.20
C TYR A 119 2.51 -9.23 11.52
N ASP A 120 2.15 -8.40 12.50
CA ASP A 120 0.74 -8.20 12.88
C ASP A 120 -0.06 -7.58 11.73
N ILE A 121 0.45 -6.54 11.10
CA ILE A 121 -0.25 -5.85 10.00
C ILE A 121 -0.45 -6.81 8.82
N CYS A 122 0.57 -7.57 8.43
CA CYS A 122 0.47 -8.56 7.35
C CYS A 122 -0.52 -9.69 7.69
N PHE A 123 -0.56 -10.12 8.95
CA PHE A 123 -1.49 -11.14 9.43
C PHE A 123 -2.94 -10.66 9.37
N TYR A 124 -3.21 -9.41 9.77
CA TYR A 124 -4.54 -8.80 9.62
C TYR A 124 -4.99 -8.72 8.16
N PHE A 125 -4.12 -8.31 7.24
CA PHE A 125 -4.44 -8.30 5.81
C PHE A 125 -4.72 -9.70 5.26
N TYR A 126 -3.97 -10.71 5.70
CA TYR A 126 -4.19 -12.09 5.31
C TYR A 126 -5.54 -12.62 5.80
N ILE A 127 -5.91 -12.34 7.06
CA ILE A 127 -7.21 -12.70 7.62
C ILE A 127 -8.35 -12.01 6.84
N LEU A 128 -8.24 -10.70 6.59
CA LEU A 128 -9.24 -9.95 5.81
C LEU A 128 -9.38 -10.50 4.39
N PHE A 129 -8.28 -10.94 3.77
CA PHE A 129 -8.30 -11.56 2.46
C PHE A 129 -9.07 -12.89 2.48
N ILE A 130 -8.84 -13.74 3.49
CA ILE A 130 -9.58 -15.00 3.66
C ILE A 130 -11.08 -14.74 3.86
N PHE A 131 -11.47 -13.78 4.70
CA PHE A 131 -12.88 -13.45 4.91
C PHE A 131 -13.57 -12.98 3.63
N ASN A 132 -12.90 -12.14 2.83
CA ASN A 132 -13.42 -11.70 1.54
C ASN A 132 -13.58 -12.88 0.55
N LEU A 133 -12.64 -13.83 0.56
CA LEU A 133 -12.70 -15.01 -0.30
C LEU A 133 -13.85 -15.95 0.12
N ILE A 134 -14.05 -16.17 1.41
CA ILE A 134 -15.17 -16.95 1.96
C ILE A 134 -16.50 -16.28 1.58
N TYR A 135 -16.61 -14.96 1.74
CA TYR A 135 -17.81 -14.21 1.37
C TYR A 135 -18.15 -14.36 -0.11
N LEU A 136 -17.13 -14.29 -0.99
CA LEU A 136 -17.31 -14.48 -2.43
C LEU A 136 -17.80 -15.90 -2.77
N ILE A 137 -17.25 -16.93 -2.12
CA ILE A 137 -17.69 -18.32 -2.32
C ILE A 137 -19.15 -18.48 -1.89
N ILE A 138 -19.53 -17.97 -0.72
CA ILE A 138 -20.92 -18.01 -0.22
C ILE A 138 -21.85 -17.32 -1.21
N TYR A 139 -21.48 -16.14 -1.70
CA TYR A 139 -22.25 -15.40 -2.70
C TYR A 139 -22.48 -16.21 -3.99
N ILE A 140 -21.44 -16.87 -4.51
CA ILE A 140 -21.54 -17.73 -5.69
C ILE A 140 -22.47 -18.92 -5.43
N LEU A 141 -22.35 -19.57 -4.27
CA LEU A 141 -23.20 -20.70 -3.89
C LEU A 141 -24.68 -20.30 -3.80
N ILE A 142 -25.00 -19.17 -3.16
CA ILE A 142 -26.36 -18.63 -3.09
C ILE A 142 -26.91 -18.39 -4.50
N ARG A 143 -26.12 -17.76 -5.37
CA ARG A 143 -26.52 -17.49 -6.76
C ARG A 143 -26.78 -18.78 -7.56
N LEU A 144 -25.96 -19.82 -7.35
CA LEU A 144 -26.15 -21.13 -7.96
C LEU A 144 -27.40 -21.84 -7.43
N LEU A 145 -27.64 -21.78 -6.12
CA LEU A 145 -28.84 -22.35 -5.48
C LEU A 145 -30.11 -21.71 -6.03
N ILE A 146 -30.15 -20.38 -6.17
CA ILE A 146 -31.27 -19.66 -6.78
C ILE A 146 -31.48 -20.14 -8.23
N LYS A 147 -30.41 -20.30 -9.01
CA LYS A 147 -30.48 -20.77 -10.40
C LYS A 147 -31.02 -22.21 -10.49
N LEU A 148 -30.55 -23.11 -9.61
CA LEU A 148 -31.03 -24.49 -9.54
C LEU A 148 -32.49 -24.58 -9.09
N ASN A 149 -32.90 -23.75 -8.13
CA ASN A 149 -34.28 -23.72 -7.67
C ASN A 149 -35.23 -23.26 -8.80
N ARG A 150 -34.83 -22.24 -9.57
CA ARG A 150 -35.59 -21.83 -10.77
C ARG A 150 -35.73 -22.96 -11.79
N GLN A 151 -34.65 -23.69 -12.06
CA GLN A 151 -34.67 -24.84 -13.00
C GLN A 151 -35.61 -25.96 -12.54
N LYS A 152 -35.68 -26.25 -11.23
CA LYS A 152 -36.63 -27.24 -10.69
C LYS A 152 -38.09 -26.81 -10.89
N GLN A 153 -38.40 -25.53 -10.68
CA GLN A 153 -39.76 -25.00 -10.85
C GLN A 153 -40.23 -25.12 -12.31
N TYR A 154 -39.37 -24.82 -13.29
CA TYR A 154 -39.73 -24.96 -14.72
C TYR A 154 -40.07 -26.42 -15.10
N LYS A 155 -39.30 -27.40 -14.61
CA LYS A 155 -39.59 -28.83 -14.88
C LYS A 155 -40.92 -29.30 -14.29
N LEU A 156 -41.29 -28.78 -13.12
CA LEU A 156 -42.60 -29.08 -12.51
C LEU A 156 -43.75 -28.51 -13.35
N ILE A 157 -43.60 -27.28 -13.86
CA ILE A 157 -44.60 -26.65 -14.73
C ILE A 157 -44.78 -27.42 -16.04
N ASP A 158 -43.69 -27.85 -16.69
CA ASP A 158 -43.75 -28.62 -17.94
C ASP A 158 -44.43 -29.98 -17.73
N ASN A 159 -44.14 -30.67 -16.62
CA ASN A 159 -44.79 -31.94 -16.28
C ASN A 159 -46.30 -31.76 -16.01
N CYS A 160 -46.70 -30.67 -15.35
CA CYS A 160 -48.12 -30.36 -15.12
C CYS A 160 -48.86 -30.02 -16.44
N LYS A 161 -48.18 -29.35 -17.39
CA LYS A 161 -48.75 -29.05 -18.71
C LYS A 161 -49.01 -30.30 -19.54
N PHE A 162 -48.15 -31.32 -19.41
CA PHE A 162 -48.33 -32.61 -20.09
C PHE A 162 -49.53 -33.39 -19.56
N ILE A 163 -49.76 -33.39 -18.23
CA ILE A 163 -50.86 -34.16 -17.61
C ILE A 163 -52.24 -33.55 -17.91
N LEU A 164 -52.34 -32.23 -18.02
CA LEU A 164 -53.64 -31.55 -18.17
C LEU A 164 -54.18 -31.54 -19.60
N GLY A 165 -53.40 -31.99 -20.61
CA GLY A 165 -53.89 -32.29 -21.97
C GLY A 165 -54.70 -31.19 -22.68
N THR A 166 -54.63 -29.96 -22.19
CA THR A 166 -55.47 -28.85 -22.63
C THR A 166 -54.58 -27.67 -22.98
N ASP A 167 -54.80 -27.14 -24.18
CA ASP A 167 -54.27 -25.85 -24.62
C ASP A 167 -54.91 -24.72 -23.80
N LEU A 168 -54.58 -24.66 -22.51
CA LEU A 168 -54.86 -23.51 -21.68
C LEU A 168 -53.97 -22.37 -22.19
N LYS A 169 -54.54 -21.57 -23.10
CA LYS A 169 -54.06 -20.23 -23.43
C LYS A 169 -53.94 -19.47 -22.10
N LEU A 170 -52.72 -19.40 -21.58
CA LEU A 170 -52.37 -18.50 -20.49
C LEU A 170 -52.66 -17.08 -20.97
N VAL A 171 -53.83 -16.57 -20.58
CA VAL A 171 -54.10 -15.14 -20.61
C VAL A 171 -53.03 -14.49 -19.73
N PRO A 172 -52.23 -13.55 -20.24
CA PRO A 172 -51.26 -12.85 -19.44
C PRO A 172 -52.03 -11.97 -18.46
N ASN A 173 -52.27 -12.47 -17.24
CA ASN A 173 -52.83 -11.66 -16.19
C ASN A 173 -51.78 -10.63 -15.76
N GLU A 174 -52.04 -9.39 -16.15
CA GLU A 174 -51.87 -8.25 -15.26
C GLU A 174 -52.46 -8.62 -13.89
N CYS A 175 -51.59 -9.01 -12.95
CA CYS A 175 -51.91 -9.08 -11.53
C CYS A 175 -50.86 -8.25 -10.78
N GLU A 176 -50.91 -6.94 -11.01
CA GLU A 176 -50.70 -6.01 -9.91
C GLU A 176 -51.87 -6.17 -8.93
N SER A 177 -51.54 -6.27 -7.64
CA SER A 177 -52.44 -6.09 -6.48
C SER A 177 -53.70 -6.98 -6.39
N GLY A 178 -53.64 -8.09 -5.63
CA GLY A 178 -54.89 -8.72 -5.14
C GLY A 178 -54.88 -10.22 -4.86
N LEU A 179 -53.92 -10.75 -4.11
CA LEU A 179 -54.01 -12.11 -3.52
C LEU A 179 -54.07 -12.05 -1.98
N CYS A 180 -54.84 -11.06 -1.49
CA CYS A 180 -55.25 -10.92 -0.10
C CYS A 180 -56.50 -11.73 0.26
N GLU A 181 -57.10 -12.52 -0.63
CA GLU A 181 -58.46 -13.04 -0.36
C GLU A 181 -58.59 -14.55 -0.17
N PHE A 182 -57.51 -15.34 -0.33
CA PHE A 182 -57.60 -16.80 -0.17
C PHE A 182 -57.43 -17.27 1.30
N ALA A 183 -57.04 -16.40 2.23
CA ALA A 183 -56.96 -16.73 3.66
C ALA A 183 -58.32 -16.73 4.39
N ARG A 184 -59.45 -16.46 3.70
CA ARG A 184 -60.78 -16.32 4.34
C ARG A 184 -61.75 -17.49 4.10
N ARG A 185 -61.33 -18.59 3.44
CA ARG A 185 -62.21 -19.74 3.12
C ARG A 185 -61.71 -21.11 3.59
N VAL A 186 -60.85 -21.16 4.60
CA VAL A 186 -60.57 -22.41 5.33
C VAL A 186 -61.12 -22.27 6.74
N ASN A 187 -62.45 -22.31 6.80
CA ASN A 187 -63.27 -22.67 7.94
C ASN A 187 -64.36 -23.60 7.39
#